data_AF-A0A927VGA7-F1
#
_entry.id   AF-A0A927VGA7-F1
#
_cell.length_a   1.000
_cell.length_b   1.000
_cell.length_c   1.000
_cell.angle_alpha   90.00
_cell.angle_beta   90.00
_cell.angle_gamma   90.00
#
_symmetry.space_group_name_H-M   'P 1'
#
loop_
_entity.id
_entity.type
_entity.pdbx_description
1 polymer ?
#
loop_
_entity_poly.entity_id
_entity_poly.type
_entity_poly.pdbx_seq_one_letter_code
_entity_poly.pdbx_strand_id
1 'polypeptide(L)'
;MKIKRILLGIWAYLPVCSLTDDLGFLTANLGSQQHKYYFSLISVLFGEKKYQFMSIPIKQPGEKLVLFRGKQLSKMDAFALSEEKENELKTNYKEHYDSLSENERAIEKEALLRQLSDQQSRIDISYNKINAFTTIILAIIPLAATFVDREMLAQLNTLGKIIFVLLVYANVNMCAWIFQAINVRGYMTSSFKDLKESTDKAKEQNWQIYYDWQQTRRKADMFVSFVIHMKYWIVAVILMTVIFSVGSPFNKQTALYSDSNYVYTLQADLIEKTYDKSAVEWYSILAHLQTNEYTKVLVLYNDAEAANVVEKLKQFYQQEIVLLSDDTLKKNQIKIIMEK
;
A
#
# COMPACT_ATOMS: atom_id res chain seq x y z
N MET A 1 6.39 -2.23 27.02
CA MET A 1 6.93 -3.20 26.03
C MET A 1 6.26 -3.12 24.65
N LYS A 2 4.93 -2.85 24.55
CA LYS A 2 4.20 -2.77 23.26
C LYS A 2 4.64 -1.63 22.33
N ILE A 3 4.86 -0.42 22.84
CA ILE A 3 5.26 0.76 22.03
C ILE A 3 6.63 0.56 21.37
N LYS A 4 7.64 0.10 22.13
CA LYS A 4 8.96 -0.23 21.58
C LYS A 4 8.88 -1.23 20.44
N ARG A 5 7.99 -2.23 20.52
CA ARG A 5 7.78 -3.23 19.47
C ARG A 5 7.09 -2.64 18.23
N ILE A 6 6.11 -1.76 18.41
CA ILE A 6 5.47 -1.06 17.28
C ILE A 6 6.50 -0.18 16.55
N LEU A 7 7.32 0.56 17.29
CA LEU A 7 8.38 1.39 16.71
C LEU A 7 9.42 0.55 15.96
N LEU A 8 9.89 -0.55 16.55
CA LEU A 8 10.77 -1.51 15.88
C LEU A 8 10.11 -2.12 14.64
N GLY A 9 8.81 -2.39 14.72
CA GLY A 9 8.00 -2.86 13.60
C GLY A 9 8.03 -1.89 12.44
N ILE A 10 7.67 -0.63 12.67
CA ILE A 10 7.69 0.44 11.65
C ILE A 10 9.10 0.64 11.10
N TRP A 11 10.12 0.61 11.96
CA TRP A 11 11.51 0.81 11.57
C TRP A 11 12.02 -0.26 10.58
N ALA A 12 11.52 -1.49 10.66
CA ALA A 12 11.89 -2.56 9.74
C ALA A 12 11.40 -2.33 8.30
N TYR A 13 10.37 -1.50 8.11
CA TYR A 13 9.79 -1.19 6.80
C TYR A 13 10.39 0.07 6.15
N LEU A 14 11.25 0.81 6.85
CA LEU A 14 11.87 2.00 6.30
C LEU A 14 12.88 1.63 5.19
N PRO A 15 12.90 2.37 4.07
CA PRO A 15 13.82 2.10 2.97
C PRO A 15 15.26 2.51 3.30
N VAL A 16 15.47 3.37 4.30
CA VAL A 16 16.76 3.88 4.74
C VAL A 16 16.94 3.59 6.22
N CYS A 17 18.14 3.15 6.59
CA CYS A 17 18.53 2.81 7.97
C CYS A 17 17.56 1.83 8.64
N SER A 18 17.25 0.69 8.00
CA SER A 18 16.27 -0.27 8.55
C SER A 18 16.89 -1.21 9.56
N LEU A 19 16.13 -1.53 10.62
CA LEU A 19 16.50 -2.54 11.61
C LEU A 19 15.58 -3.75 11.49
N THR A 20 16.15 -4.92 11.20
CA THR A 20 15.38 -6.05 10.71
C THR A 20 15.81 -7.35 11.36
N ASP A 21 14.87 -8.25 11.67
CA ASP A 21 15.18 -9.59 12.20
C ASP A 21 15.06 -10.63 11.10
N ASP A 22 16.15 -11.37 10.90
CA ASP A 22 16.24 -12.37 9.86
C ASP A 22 15.42 -13.63 10.12
N LEU A 23 15.03 -13.89 11.35
CA LEU A 23 14.21 -15.06 11.66
C LEU A 23 12.72 -14.82 11.36
N GLY A 24 12.25 -13.58 11.33
CA GLY A 24 10.82 -13.23 11.12
C GLY A 24 10.54 -12.43 9.85
N PHE A 25 11.33 -12.66 8.79
CA PHE A 25 11.33 -11.91 7.52
C PHE A 25 11.78 -10.44 7.65
N LEU A 26 10.98 -9.62 8.35
CA LEU A 26 11.21 -8.19 8.59
C LEU A 26 11.36 -7.89 10.08
N THR A 27 10.46 -8.43 10.90
CA THR A 27 10.36 -8.12 12.33
C THR A 27 10.51 -9.38 13.17
N ALA A 28 10.95 -9.23 14.42
CA ALA A 28 11.08 -10.34 15.34
C ALA A 28 9.77 -11.11 15.54
N ASN A 29 9.85 -12.44 15.48
CA ASN A 29 8.72 -13.31 15.76
C ASN A 29 8.39 -13.29 17.26
N LEU A 30 7.11 -13.16 17.61
CA LEU A 30 6.63 -12.85 18.97
C LEU A 30 6.97 -13.91 20.05
N GLY A 31 7.47 -15.08 19.66
CA GLY A 31 7.87 -16.18 20.55
C GLY A 31 9.28 -16.73 20.31
N SER A 32 10.09 -16.10 19.45
CA SER A 32 11.45 -16.57 19.21
C SER A 32 12.37 -16.16 20.36
N GLN A 33 13.12 -17.11 20.94
CA GLN A 33 14.16 -16.80 21.92
C GLN A 33 15.47 -16.31 21.26
N GLN A 34 15.62 -16.58 19.96
CA GLN A 34 16.77 -16.16 19.17
C GLN A 34 16.33 -15.10 18.17
N HIS A 35 17.21 -14.12 17.93
CA HIS A 35 17.00 -13.04 16.97
C HIS A 35 18.29 -12.80 16.22
N LYS A 36 18.19 -12.56 14.92
CA LYS A 36 19.33 -12.21 14.06
C LYS A 36 19.09 -10.82 13.49
N TYR A 37 19.45 -9.81 14.28
CA TYR A 37 19.24 -8.42 13.90
C TYR A 37 20.31 -7.93 12.94
N TYR A 38 19.86 -7.24 11.90
CA TYR A 38 20.71 -6.51 10.98
C TYR A 38 20.23 -5.08 10.84
N PHE A 39 21.19 -4.15 10.92
CA PHE A 39 20.98 -2.76 10.54
C PHE A 39 21.44 -2.58 9.10
N SER A 40 20.59 -2.07 8.22
CA SER A 40 20.93 -1.88 6.80
C SER A 40 20.79 -0.42 6.41
N LEU A 41 21.79 0.13 5.72
CA LEU A 41 21.75 1.52 5.29
C LEU A 41 20.63 1.75 4.27
N ILE A 42 20.49 0.85 3.30
CA ILE A 42 19.42 0.89 2.30
C ILE A 42 18.73 -0.47 2.29
N SER A 43 17.42 -0.47 2.33
CA SER A 43 16.59 -1.67 2.43
C SER A 43 15.33 -1.52 1.59
N VAL A 44 15.40 -1.94 0.34
CA VAL A 44 14.27 -1.87 -0.58
C VAL A 44 13.41 -3.12 -0.40
N LEU A 45 12.14 -2.92 -0.07
CA LEU A 45 11.14 -3.99 -0.10
C LEU A 45 10.42 -3.94 -1.45
N PHE A 46 10.30 -5.10 -2.08
CA PHE A 46 9.58 -5.28 -3.34
C PHE A 46 8.74 -6.57 -3.27
N GLY A 47 7.54 -6.43 -2.70
CA GLY A 47 6.68 -7.54 -2.34
C GLY A 47 7.31 -8.41 -1.25
N GLU A 48 7.32 -9.71 -1.50
CA GLU A 48 7.95 -10.74 -0.68
C GLU A 48 9.49 -10.69 -0.73
N LYS A 49 10.07 -9.95 -1.68
CA LYS A 49 11.52 -9.83 -1.87
C LYS A 49 12.03 -8.59 -1.16
N LYS A 50 13.14 -8.74 -0.45
CA LYS A 50 13.81 -7.66 0.25
C LYS A 50 15.27 -7.62 -0.15
N TYR A 51 15.74 -6.46 -0.57
CA TYR A 51 17.11 -6.21 -0.95
C TYR A 51 17.71 -5.24 0.05
N GLN A 52 18.76 -5.65 0.74
CA GLN A 52 19.45 -4.82 1.71
C GLN A 52 20.89 -4.62 1.28
N PHE A 53 21.34 -3.38 1.40
CA PHE A 53 22.68 -2.95 1.06
C PHE A 53 23.36 -2.41 2.31
N MET A 54 24.65 -2.74 2.46
CA MET A 54 25.47 -2.39 3.62
C MET A 54 24.78 -2.76 4.94
N SER A 55 24.66 -4.06 5.18
CA SER A 55 24.02 -4.63 6.36
C SER A 55 25.05 -4.99 7.42
N ILE A 56 24.89 -4.41 8.61
CA ILE A 56 25.73 -4.63 9.78
C ILE A 56 24.97 -5.59 10.73
N PRO A 57 25.55 -6.76 11.05
CA PRO A 57 24.98 -7.64 12.06
C PRO A 57 25.07 -7.00 13.45
N ILE A 58 23.96 -7.01 14.20
CA ILE A 58 23.90 -6.50 15.58
C ILE A 58 23.88 -7.68 16.55
N LYS A 59 24.80 -7.67 17.53
CA LYS A 59 24.91 -8.70 18.59
C LYS A 59 25.14 -10.13 18.05
N GLN A 60 25.82 -10.25 16.92
CA GLN A 60 26.21 -11.53 16.32
C GLN A 60 27.75 -11.57 16.22
N PRO A 61 28.45 -12.03 17.27
CA PRO A 61 29.92 -12.05 17.28
C PRO A 61 30.45 -12.99 16.20
N GLY A 62 31.39 -12.50 15.40
CA GLY A 62 32.02 -13.25 14.29
C GLY A 62 31.43 -12.96 12.91
N GLU A 63 30.24 -12.36 12.82
CA GLU A 63 29.68 -11.95 11.53
C GLU A 63 30.24 -10.61 11.07
N LYS A 64 30.60 -10.52 9.79
CA LYS A 64 31.14 -9.31 9.15
C LYS A 64 30.05 -8.51 8.46
N LEU A 65 30.38 -7.28 8.08
CA LEU A 65 29.53 -6.43 7.23
C LEU A 65 29.22 -7.14 5.91
N VAL A 66 27.95 -7.13 5.52
CA VAL A 66 27.47 -7.72 4.27
C VAL A 66 27.10 -6.59 3.31
N LEU A 67 27.77 -6.53 2.16
CA LEU A 67 27.57 -5.46 1.17
C LEU A 67 26.19 -5.53 0.51
N PHE A 68 25.73 -6.73 0.16
CA PHE A 68 24.44 -6.98 -0.46
C PHE A 68 23.83 -8.27 0.04
N ARG A 69 22.53 -8.25 0.28
CA ARG A 69 21.75 -9.42 0.67
C ARG A 69 20.34 -9.35 0.10
N GLY A 70 19.88 -10.47 -0.44
CA GLY A 70 18.52 -10.67 -0.92
C GLY A 70 17.80 -11.67 -0.03
N LYS A 71 16.57 -11.38 0.34
CA LYS A 71 15.71 -12.28 1.10
C LYS A 71 14.36 -12.40 0.43
N GLN A 72 13.78 -13.59 0.47
CA GLN A 72 12.46 -13.87 -0.07
C GLN A 72 11.63 -14.55 1.00
N LEU A 73 10.44 -14.03 1.29
CA LEU A 73 9.55 -14.57 2.32
C LEU A 73 9.31 -16.07 2.10
N SER A 74 8.89 -16.47 0.90
CA SER A 74 8.58 -17.88 0.58
C SER A 74 9.73 -18.86 0.66
N LYS A 75 10.97 -18.39 0.66
CA LYS A 75 12.16 -19.24 0.79
C LYS A 75 12.63 -19.41 2.24
N MET A 76 11.94 -18.81 3.20
CA MET A 76 12.27 -19.01 4.60
C MET A 76 11.97 -20.44 5.03
N ASP A 77 12.79 -21.00 5.92
CA ASP A 77 12.64 -22.36 6.48
C ASP A 77 11.27 -22.61 7.14
N ALA A 78 10.60 -21.54 7.56
CA ALA A 78 9.22 -21.60 8.05
C ALA A 78 8.21 -22.07 6.99
N PHE A 79 8.50 -21.86 5.70
CA PHE A 79 7.60 -22.13 4.58
C PHE A 79 8.17 -23.12 3.57
N ALA A 80 9.49 -23.18 3.43
CA ALA A 80 10.17 -24.14 2.56
C ALA A 80 10.74 -25.29 3.40
N LEU A 81 10.39 -26.52 3.04
CA LEU A 81 10.97 -27.72 3.67
C LEU A 81 12.31 -28.04 2.98
N SER A 82 13.41 -28.10 3.76
CA SER A 82 14.70 -28.58 3.26
C SER A 82 14.69 -30.10 3.10
N GLU A 83 15.52 -30.63 2.19
CA GLU A 83 15.66 -32.07 1.99
C GLU A 83 16.11 -32.80 3.28
N GLU A 84 17.01 -32.17 4.05
CA GLU A 84 17.44 -32.70 5.36
C GLU A 84 16.25 -32.84 6.32
N LYS A 85 15.41 -31.80 6.41
CA LYS A 85 14.24 -31.82 7.29
C LYS A 85 13.17 -32.78 6.78
N GLU A 86 13.00 -32.89 5.47
CA GLU A 86 12.12 -33.88 4.86
C GLU A 86 12.53 -35.31 5.22
N ASN A 87 13.81 -35.63 5.07
CA ASN A 87 14.34 -36.95 5.41
C ASN A 87 14.18 -37.25 6.91
N GLU A 88 14.45 -36.27 7.78
CA GLU A 88 14.21 -36.40 9.21
C GLU A 88 12.74 -36.69 9.52
N LEU A 89 11.81 -35.92 8.93
CA LEU A 89 10.37 -36.14 9.11
C LEU A 89 9.93 -37.52 8.60
N LYS A 90 10.52 -37.98 7.48
CA LYS A 90 10.24 -39.30 6.89
C LYS A 90 10.64 -40.42 7.81
N THR A 91 11.87 -40.38 8.31
CA THR A 91 12.39 -41.38 9.25
C THR A 91 11.55 -41.42 10.52
N ASN A 92 11.37 -40.26 11.16
CA ASN A 92 10.62 -40.15 12.41
C ASN A 92 9.16 -40.63 12.25
N TYR A 93 8.50 -40.27 11.15
CA TYR A 93 7.12 -40.69 10.91
C TYR A 93 7.01 -42.19 10.64
N LYS A 94 7.94 -42.76 9.87
CA LYS A 94 7.94 -44.20 9.56
C LYS A 94 8.23 -45.05 10.80
N GLU A 95 9.10 -44.59 11.70
CA GLU A 95 9.35 -45.22 13.00
C GLU A 95 8.12 -45.12 13.91
N HIS A 96 7.49 -43.95 13.98
CA HIS A 96 6.22 -43.77 14.71
C HIS A 96 5.14 -44.71 14.18
N TYR A 97 4.96 -44.79 12.87
CA TYR A 97 3.97 -45.66 12.23
C TYR A 97 4.13 -47.15 12.60
N ASP A 98 5.38 -47.62 12.69
CA ASP A 98 5.68 -49.00 13.07
C ASP A 98 5.32 -49.30 14.53
N SER A 99 5.35 -48.28 15.39
CA SER A 99 4.97 -48.41 16.80
C SER A 99 3.44 -48.46 17.05
N LEU A 100 2.64 -48.06 16.06
CA LEU A 100 1.17 -47.99 16.19
C LEU A 100 0.47 -49.31 15.87
N SER A 101 -0.64 -49.57 16.56
CA SER A 101 -1.61 -50.60 16.20
C SER A 101 -2.41 -50.24 14.94
N GLU A 102 -3.06 -51.22 14.30
CA GLU A 102 -3.87 -50.96 13.10
C GLU A 102 -5.01 -49.95 13.34
N ASN A 103 -5.66 -50.02 14.51
CA ASN A 103 -6.72 -49.07 14.86
C ASN A 103 -6.16 -47.64 15.03
N GLU A 104 -5.02 -47.49 15.69
CA GLU A 104 -4.38 -46.18 15.85
C GLU A 104 -3.92 -45.60 14.50
N ARG A 105 -3.37 -46.44 13.61
CA ARG A 105 -3.02 -46.03 12.24
C ARG A 105 -4.23 -45.49 11.47
N ALA A 106 -5.39 -46.13 11.60
CA ALA A 106 -6.62 -45.66 10.96
C ALA A 106 -7.09 -44.31 11.54
N ILE A 107 -7.06 -44.16 12.87
CA ILE A 107 -7.43 -42.91 13.57
C ILE A 107 -6.51 -41.76 13.16
N GLU A 108 -5.19 -41.98 13.18
CA GLU A 108 -4.22 -40.95 12.80
C GLU A 108 -4.35 -40.58 11.32
N LYS A 109 -4.58 -41.55 10.44
CA LYS A 109 -4.83 -41.29 9.01
C LYS A 109 -6.03 -40.38 8.81
N GLU A 110 -7.15 -40.65 9.47
CA GLU A 110 -8.36 -39.82 9.38
C GLU A 110 -8.10 -38.40 9.91
N ALA A 111 -7.39 -38.29 11.04
CA ALA A 111 -7.00 -37.00 11.60
C ALA A 111 -6.11 -36.19 10.62
N LEU A 112 -5.14 -36.83 9.96
CA LEU A 112 -4.28 -36.19 8.98
C LEU A 112 -5.06 -35.72 7.74
N LEU A 113 -6.00 -36.52 7.24
CA LEU A 113 -6.87 -36.13 6.12
C LEU A 113 -7.72 -34.91 6.47
N ARG A 114 -8.30 -34.88 7.68
CA ARG A 114 -9.05 -33.72 8.17
C ARG A 114 -8.17 -32.49 8.26
N GLN A 115 -6.99 -32.62 8.85
CA GLN A 115 -6.03 -31.53 8.96
C GLN A 115 -5.60 -31.01 7.59
N LEU A 116 -5.35 -31.89 6.61
CA LEU A 116 -5.01 -31.52 5.24
C LEU A 116 -6.14 -30.70 4.59
N SER A 117 -7.39 -31.15 4.73
CA SER A 117 -8.57 -30.42 4.25
C SER A 117 -8.69 -29.03 4.91
N ASP A 118 -8.46 -28.94 6.22
CA ASP A 118 -8.49 -27.67 6.95
C ASP A 118 -7.38 -26.72 6.46
N GLN A 119 -6.17 -27.23 6.18
CA GLN A 119 -5.08 -26.41 5.62
C GLN A 119 -5.41 -25.92 4.20
N GLN A 120 -6.04 -26.75 3.38
CA GLN A 120 -6.47 -26.34 2.04
C GLN A 120 -7.52 -25.22 2.12
N SER A 121 -8.51 -25.34 3.02
CA SER A 121 -9.49 -24.29 3.29
C SER A 121 -8.82 -22.97 3.73
N ARG A 122 -7.79 -23.03 4.58
CA ARG A 122 -7.01 -21.84 4.97
C ARG A 122 -6.33 -21.16 3.77
N ILE A 123 -5.80 -21.94 2.83
CA ILE A 123 -5.21 -21.43 1.59
C ILE A 123 -6.29 -20.73 0.75
N ASP A 124 -7.43 -21.37 0.55
CA ASP A 124 -8.52 -20.83 -0.28
C ASP A 124 -9.09 -19.52 0.30
N ILE A 125 -9.30 -19.47 1.62
CA ILE A 125 -9.70 -18.24 2.33
C ILE A 125 -8.67 -17.13 2.13
N SER A 126 -7.38 -17.46 2.21
CA SER A 126 -6.31 -16.48 2.03
C SER A 126 -6.24 -15.97 0.59
N TYR A 127 -6.41 -16.86 -0.39
CA TYR A 127 -6.47 -16.52 -1.81
C TYR A 127 -7.66 -15.60 -2.12
N ASN A 128 -8.84 -15.90 -1.56
CA ASN A 128 -10.03 -15.05 -1.69
C ASN A 128 -9.80 -13.64 -1.12
N LYS A 129 -9.09 -13.53 0.02
CA LYS A 129 -8.72 -12.22 0.59
C LYS A 129 -7.74 -11.46 -0.31
N ILE A 130 -6.73 -12.14 -0.86
CA ILE A 130 -5.77 -11.54 -1.80
C ILE A 130 -6.49 -11.03 -3.06
N ASN A 131 -7.42 -11.82 -3.62
CA ASN A 131 -8.21 -11.41 -4.76
C ASN A 131 -9.09 -10.20 -4.43
N ALA A 132 -9.75 -10.18 -3.27
CA ALA A 132 -10.53 -9.02 -2.83
C ALA A 132 -9.67 -7.75 -2.73
N PHE A 133 -8.47 -7.85 -2.14
CA PHE A 133 -7.52 -6.73 -2.11
C PHE A 133 -7.10 -6.29 -3.51
N THR A 134 -6.82 -7.25 -4.40
CA THR A 134 -6.45 -6.98 -5.79
C THR A 134 -7.52 -6.18 -6.51
N THR A 135 -8.79 -6.57 -6.39
CA THR A 135 -9.93 -5.86 -6.98
C THR A 135 -10.04 -4.43 -6.45
N ILE A 136 -9.93 -4.24 -5.13
CA ILE A 136 -9.98 -2.90 -4.51
C ILE A 136 -8.87 -2.01 -5.05
N ILE A 137 -7.65 -2.53 -5.13
CA ILE A 137 -6.47 -1.78 -5.54
C ILE A 137 -6.52 -1.45 -7.04
N LEU A 138 -6.94 -2.39 -7.88
CA LEU A 138 -7.15 -2.16 -9.31
C LEU A 138 -8.22 -1.11 -9.60
N ALA A 139 -9.21 -0.92 -8.70
CA ALA A 139 -10.20 0.14 -8.83
C ALA A 139 -9.68 1.50 -8.33
N ILE A 140 -9.00 1.53 -7.17
CA ILE A 140 -8.58 2.78 -6.52
C ILE A 140 -7.38 3.42 -7.20
N ILE A 141 -6.35 2.66 -7.61
CA ILE A 141 -5.12 3.24 -8.18
C ILE A 141 -5.39 4.05 -9.44
N PRO A 142 -6.15 3.54 -10.45
CA PRO A 142 -6.46 4.34 -11.65
C PRO A 142 -7.25 5.59 -11.32
N LEU A 143 -8.24 5.50 -10.42
CA LEU A 143 -9.03 6.65 -9.99
C LEU A 143 -8.16 7.69 -9.27
N ALA A 144 -7.22 7.27 -8.43
CA ALA A 144 -6.26 8.18 -7.82
C ALA A 144 -5.34 8.83 -8.87
N ALA A 145 -4.94 8.09 -9.90
CA ALA A 145 -4.06 8.60 -10.95
C ALA A 145 -4.72 9.71 -11.79
N THR A 146 -6.05 9.72 -11.95
CA THR A 146 -6.74 10.81 -12.68
C THR A 146 -6.70 12.14 -11.94
N PHE A 147 -6.48 12.14 -10.63
CA PHE A 147 -6.34 13.36 -9.82
C PHE A 147 -4.90 13.90 -9.78
N VAL A 148 -3.94 13.18 -10.35
CA VAL A 148 -2.53 13.59 -10.38
C VAL A 148 -2.18 14.11 -11.76
N ASP A 149 -2.00 15.42 -11.89
CA ASP A 149 -1.48 16.03 -13.11
C ASP A 149 -0.08 16.63 -12.91
N ARG A 150 0.54 17.03 -14.02
CA ARG A 150 1.90 17.58 -14.03
C ARG A 150 2.00 18.92 -13.30
N GLU A 151 0.92 19.71 -13.30
CA GLU A 151 0.90 21.04 -12.68
C GLU A 151 0.85 20.93 -11.16
N MET A 152 0.00 20.04 -10.64
CA MET A 152 -0.08 19.66 -9.25
C MET A 152 1.29 19.20 -8.72
N LEU A 153 1.99 18.33 -9.46
CA LEU A 153 3.31 17.85 -9.09
C LEU A 153 4.38 18.96 -9.07
N ALA A 154 4.26 19.95 -9.96
CA ALA A 154 5.17 21.09 -10.01
C ALA A 154 4.97 22.03 -8.81
N GLN A 155 3.73 22.19 -8.35
CA GLN A 155 3.35 23.05 -7.21
C GLN A 155 3.72 22.45 -5.83
N LEU A 156 4.06 21.16 -5.76
CA LEU A 156 4.51 20.54 -4.51
C LEU A 156 5.83 21.14 -4.01
N ASN A 157 5.88 21.48 -2.73
CA ASN A 157 7.14 21.78 -2.04
C ASN A 157 8.04 20.53 -1.95
N THR A 158 9.30 20.70 -1.54
CA THR A 158 10.27 19.58 -1.44
C THR A 158 9.76 18.44 -0.57
N LEU A 159 9.10 18.76 0.55
CA LEU A 159 8.53 17.76 1.45
C LEU A 159 7.38 16.99 0.78
N GLY A 160 6.48 17.67 0.08
CA GLY A 160 5.37 17.08 -0.67
C GLY A 160 5.86 16.16 -1.78
N LYS A 161 6.95 16.53 -2.48
CA LYS A 161 7.60 15.66 -3.48
C LYS A 161 8.16 14.38 -2.84
N ILE A 162 8.79 14.48 -1.66
CA ILE A 162 9.28 13.31 -0.92
C ILE A 162 8.12 12.40 -0.51
N ILE A 163 7.04 12.96 0.05
CA ILE A 163 5.85 12.18 0.46
C ILE A 163 5.21 11.51 -0.76
N PHE A 164 5.10 12.22 -1.89
CA PHE A 164 4.56 11.67 -3.14
C PHE A 164 5.41 10.49 -3.65
N VAL A 165 6.73 10.62 -3.67
CA VAL A 165 7.64 9.53 -4.07
C VAL A 165 7.49 8.32 -3.16
N LEU A 166 7.38 8.52 -1.84
CA LEU A 166 7.13 7.45 -0.88
C LEU A 166 5.75 6.80 -1.09
N LEU A 167 4.73 7.58 -1.45
CA LEU A 167 3.39 7.08 -1.76
C LEU A 167 3.40 6.22 -3.04
N VAL A 168 4.09 6.66 -4.09
CA VAL A 168 4.28 5.86 -5.32
C VAL A 168 5.02 4.56 -5.00
N TYR A 169 6.11 4.63 -4.23
CA TYR A 169 6.84 3.44 -3.77
C TYR A 169 5.94 2.48 -3.00
N ALA A 170 5.13 2.98 -2.07
CA ALA A 170 4.22 2.16 -1.28
C ALA A 170 3.16 1.44 -2.15
N ASN A 171 2.62 2.14 -3.15
CA ASN A 171 1.68 1.55 -4.11
C ASN A 171 2.35 0.50 -4.99
N VAL A 172 3.52 0.80 -5.57
CA VAL A 172 4.29 -0.17 -6.39
C VAL A 172 4.64 -1.42 -5.57
N ASN A 173 5.08 -1.24 -4.33
CA ASN A 173 5.41 -2.35 -3.45
C ASN A 173 4.16 -3.18 -3.07
N MET A 174 3.00 -2.55 -2.87
CA MET A 174 1.73 -3.24 -2.66
C MET A 174 1.33 -4.08 -3.89
N CYS A 175 1.46 -3.53 -5.10
CA CYS A 175 1.25 -4.29 -6.34
C CYS A 175 2.23 -5.46 -6.45
N ALA A 176 3.50 -5.27 -6.07
CA ALA A 176 4.50 -6.34 -6.06
C ALA A 176 4.12 -7.49 -5.11
N TRP A 177 3.57 -7.18 -3.92
CA TRP A 177 3.04 -8.20 -3.01
C TRP A 177 1.94 -9.04 -3.68
N ILE A 178 0.99 -8.37 -4.33
CA ILE A 178 -0.15 -9.02 -5.00
C ILE A 178 0.32 -9.90 -6.14
N PHE A 179 1.14 -9.34 -7.03
CA PHE A 179 1.64 -10.05 -8.20
C PHE A 179 2.41 -11.30 -7.76
N GLN A 180 3.26 -11.20 -6.74
CA GLN A 180 4.03 -12.33 -6.24
C GLN A 180 3.14 -13.38 -5.57
N ALA A 181 2.07 -12.98 -4.88
CA ALA A 181 1.15 -13.91 -4.22
C ALA A 181 0.26 -14.69 -5.22
N ILE A 182 -0.17 -14.04 -6.30
CA ILE A 182 -1.01 -14.64 -7.35
C ILE A 182 -0.17 -15.47 -8.33
N ASN A 183 1.13 -15.16 -8.48
CA ASN A 183 1.99 -15.90 -9.38
C ASN A 183 1.97 -17.40 -9.07
N VAL A 184 1.87 -18.22 -10.12
CA VAL A 184 1.78 -19.68 -10.00
C VAL A 184 3.09 -20.19 -9.38
N ARG A 185 2.97 -20.83 -8.22
CA ARG A 185 4.08 -21.44 -7.51
C ARG A 185 3.93 -22.95 -7.57
N GLY A 186 4.98 -23.63 -8.01
CA GLY A 186 5.11 -25.07 -7.83
C GLY A 186 5.31 -25.38 -6.35
N TYR A 187 4.70 -26.46 -5.87
CA TYR A 187 4.93 -27.01 -4.54
C TYR A 187 5.22 -28.49 -4.69
N MET A 188 6.09 -29.01 -3.83
CA MET A 188 6.32 -30.44 -3.76
C MET A 188 5.08 -31.10 -3.17
N THR A 189 4.65 -32.16 -3.82
CA THR A 189 3.58 -33.05 -3.36
C THR A 189 4.08 -34.47 -3.50
N SER A 190 3.47 -35.37 -2.74
CA SER A 190 3.70 -36.80 -2.91
C SER A 190 3.44 -37.25 -4.35
N SER A 191 4.21 -38.25 -4.81
CA SER A 191 4.05 -38.83 -6.14
C SER A 191 3.35 -40.17 -6.06
N PHE A 192 2.35 -40.38 -6.92
CA PHE A 192 1.71 -41.69 -7.06
C PHE A 192 2.72 -42.78 -7.49
N LYS A 193 3.80 -42.40 -8.17
CA LYS A 193 4.89 -43.32 -8.54
C LYS A 193 5.49 -43.99 -7.31
N ASP A 194 5.78 -43.22 -6.26
CA ASP A 194 6.42 -43.74 -5.05
C ASP A 194 5.51 -44.75 -4.33
N LEU A 195 4.20 -44.49 -4.33
CA LEU A 195 3.19 -45.42 -3.80
C LEU A 195 3.09 -46.69 -4.65
N LYS A 196 3.17 -46.56 -5.97
CA LYS A 196 3.11 -47.68 -6.91
C LYS A 196 4.32 -48.61 -6.76
N GLU A 197 5.50 -48.06 -6.51
CA GLU A 197 6.77 -48.78 -6.41
C GLU A 197 7.06 -49.29 -4.98
N SER A 198 6.31 -48.83 -3.97
CA SER A 198 6.48 -49.26 -2.58
C SER A 198 6.07 -50.72 -2.35
N THR A 199 6.88 -51.43 -1.57
CA THR A 199 6.57 -52.78 -1.04
C THR A 199 5.50 -52.74 0.04
N ASP A 200 5.45 -51.68 0.84
CA ASP A 200 4.41 -51.44 1.85
C ASP A 200 3.58 -50.21 1.45
N LYS A 201 2.46 -50.49 0.77
CA LYS A 201 1.56 -49.46 0.26
C LYS A 201 0.83 -48.71 1.37
N ALA A 202 0.51 -49.39 2.48
CA ALA A 202 -0.23 -48.77 3.58
C ALA A 202 0.66 -47.75 4.30
N LYS A 203 1.90 -48.13 4.60
CA LYS A 203 2.88 -47.24 5.23
C LYS A 203 3.27 -46.08 4.30
N GLU A 204 3.50 -46.36 3.03
CA GLU A 204 3.84 -45.29 2.07
C GLU A 204 2.68 -44.33 1.86
N GLN A 205 1.44 -44.81 1.74
CA GLN A 205 0.27 -43.92 1.65
C GLN A 205 0.14 -43.00 2.86
N ASN A 206 0.32 -43.53 4.08
CA ASN A 206 0.23 -42.72 5.30
C ASN A 206 1.34 -41.66 5.37
N TRP A 207 2.56 -42.04 4.98
CA TRP A 207 3.67 -41.10 4.83
C TRP A 207 3.34 -39.99 3.81
N GLN A 208 2.78 -40.35 2.65
CA GLN A 208 2.41 -39.38 1.62
C GLN A 208 1.37 -38.38 2.12
N ILE A 209 0.33 -38.84 2.83
CA ILE A 209 -0.69 -37.95 3.43
C ILE A 209 -0.04 -37.02 4.46
N TYR A 210 0.84 -37.54 5.33
CA TYR A 210 1.56 -36.74 6.32
C TYR A 210 2.46 -35.69 5.65
N TYR A 211 3.19 -36.09 4.61
CA TYR A 211 4.05 -35.22 3.83
C TYR A 211 3.26 -34.08 3.17
N ASP A 212 2.15 -34.43 2.49
CA ASP A 212 1.29 -33.46 1.85
C ASP A 212 0.66 -32.49 2.86
N TRP A 213 0.29 -32.98 4.05
CA TRP A 213 -0.16 -32.11 5.15
C TRP A 213 0.95 -31.14 5.60
N GLN A 214 2.19 -31.62 5.77
CA GLN A 214 3.33 -30.77 6.16
C GLN A 214 3.62 -29.68 5.12
N GLN A 215 3.56 -30.02 3.83
CA GLN A 215 3.75 -29.06 2.73
C GLN A 215 2.58 -28.06 2.67
N THR A 216 1.34 -28.56 2.75
CA THR A 216 0.12 -27.72 2.66
C THR A 216 0.00 -26.79 3.86
N ARG A 217 0.36 -27.23 5.08
CA ARG A 217 0.41 -26.38 6.28
C ARG A 217 1.37 -25.21 6.10
N ARG A 218 2.58 -25.46 5.63
CA ARG A 218 3.60 -24.42 5.38
C ARG A 218 3.14 -23.45 4.30
N LYS A 219 2.54 -23.97 3.22
CA LYS A 219 1.91 -23.16 2.19
C LYS A 219 0.79 -22.28 2.76
N ALA A 220 -0.10 -22.83 3.59
CA ALA A 220 -1.15 -22.06 4.27
C ALA A 220 -0.58 -20.93 5.12
N ASP A 221 0.45 -21.20 5.93
CA ASP A 221 1.11 -20.19 6.77
C ASP A 221 1.79 -19.10 5.94
N MET A 222 2.34 -19.46 4.77
CA MET A 222 2.89 -18.49 3.82
C MET A 222 1.80 -17.58 3.23
N PHE A 223 0.67 -18.14 2.78
CA PHE A 223 -0.46 -17.37 2.24
C PHE A 223 -1.10 -16.46 3.30
N VAL A 224 -1.21 -16.93 4.55
CA VAL A 224 -1.62 -16.09 5.67
C VAL A 224 -0.63 -14.94 5.89
N SER A 225 0.68 -15.22 5.79
CA SER A 225 1.72 -14.19 5.89
C SER A 225 1.60 -13.15 4.77
N PHE A 226 1.29 -13.56 3.53
CA PHE A 226 0.98 -12.64 2.43
C PHE A 226 -0.18 -11.70 2.77
N VAL A 227 -1.31 -12.26 3.24
CA VAL A 227 -2.49 -11.48 3.63
C VAL A 227 -2.15 -10.45 4.71
N ILE A 228 -1.36 -10.84 5.71
CA ILE A 228 -0.94 -9.94 6.81
C ILE A 228 -0.09 -8.78 6.27
N HIS A 229 0.91 -9.06 5.44
CA HIS A 229 1.78 -8.01 4.90
C HIS A 229 1.02 -7.08 3.94
N MET A 230 0.15 -7.61 3.08
CA MET A 230 -0.73 -6.80 2.24
C MET A 230 -1.59 -5.87 3.08
N LYS A 231 -2.21 -6.37 4.15
CA LYS A 231 -3.01 -5.55 5.06
C LYS A 231 -2.21 -4.39 5.65
N TYR A 232 -0.97 -4.62 6.08
CA TYR A 232 -0.11 -3.55 6.59
C TYR A 232 0.20 -2.50 5.51
N TRP A 233 0.51 -2.92 4.29
CA TRP A 233 0.77 -1.99 3.19
C TRP A 233 -0.47 -1.21 2.76
N ILE A 234 -1.66 -1.82 2.76
CA ILE A 234 -2.93 -1.12 2.50
C ILE A 234 -3.14 -0.02 3.53
N VAL A 235 -2.99 -0.34 4.83
CA VAL A 235 -3.11 0.66 5.89
C VAL A 235 -2.06 1.77 5.74
N ALA A 236 -0.82 1.42 5.42
CA ALA A 236 0.25 2.39 5.19
C ALA A 236 -0.06 3.35 4.02
N VAL A 237 -0.58 2.83 2.90
CA VAL A 237 -0.99 3.67 1.76
C VAL A 237 -2.15 4.57 2.14
N ILE A 238 -3.18 4.07 2.83
CA ILE A 238 -4.30 4.91 3.28
C ILE A 238 -3.79 6.06 4.16
N LEU A 239 -2.93 5.77 5.14
CA LEU A 239 -2.35 6.80 6.02
C LEU A 239 -1.50 7.81 5.24
N MET A 240 -0.64 7.33 4.34
CA MET A 240 0.20 8.20 3.50
C MET A 240 -0.64 9.08 2.57
N THR A 241 -1.74 8.56 2.03
CA THR A 241 -2.69 9.34 1.23
C THR A 241 -3.34 10.44 2.06
N VAL A 242 -3.81 10.14 3.28
CA VAL A 242 -4.38 11.17 4.17
C VAL A 242 -3.36 12.25 4.51
N ILE A 243 -2.12 11.85 4.87
CA ILE A 243 -1.03 12.79 5.17
C ILE A 243 -0.71 13.65 3.95
N PHE A 244 -0.67 13.05 2.76
CA PHE A 244 -0.44 13.77 1.51
C PHE A 244 -1.57 14.76 1.22
N SER A 245 -2.83 14.36 1.38
CA SER A 245 -3.99 15.24 1.15
C SER A 245 -4.06 16.42 2.12
N VAL A 246 -3.72 16.22 3.40
CA VAL A 246 -3.72 17.28 4.42
C VAL A 246 -2.48 18.18 4.30
N GLY A 247 -1.32 17.61 3.98
CA GLY A 247 -0.04 18.33 3.90
C GLY A 247 0.24 18.98 2.54
N SER A 248 -0.48 18.59 1.49
CA SER A 248 -0.39 19.20 0.16
C SER A 248 -1.34 20.41 0.09
N PRO A 249 -0.95 21.50 -0.61
CA PRO A 249 -1.74 22.72 -0.70
C PRO A 249 -2.97 22.57 -1.63
N PHE A 250 -3.64 21.41 -1.64
CA PHE A 250 -4.86 21.19 -2.41
C PHE A 250 -5.99 22.19 -2.08
N ASN A 251 -5.85 22.95 -0.99
CA ASN A 251 -6.84 23.96 -0.59
C ASN A 251 -6.25 25.32 -0.19
N LYS A 252 -5.01 25.64 -0.59
CA LYS A 252 -4.44 26.98 -0.36
C LYS A 252 -3.93 27.57 -1.67
N GLN A 253 -4.87 27.94 -2.54
CA GLN A 253 -4.60 29.12 -3.34
C GLN A 253 -4.83 30.32 -2.44
N THR A 254 -3.77 31.05 -2.19
CA THR A 254 -3.74 32.27 -1.40
C THR A 254 -4.76 33.26 -1.97
N ALA A 255 -5.94 33.34 -1.35
CA ALA A 255 -6.58 34.64 -1.21
C ALA A 255 -5.54 35.51 -0.52
N LEU A 256 -4.91 36.41 -1.27
CA LEU A 256 -4.10 37.47 -0.70
C LEU A 256 -5.06 38.35 0.09
N TYR A 257 -5.19 38.05 1.39
CA TYR A 257 -5.80 38.95 2.35
C TYR A 257 -4.94 40.20 2.40
N SER A 258 -5.36 41.22 1.66
CA SER A 258 -4.91 42.59 1.87
C SER A 258 -6.03 43.28 2.61
N ASP A 259 -5.99 43.24 3.95
CA ASP A 259 -6.77 43.88 5.05
C ASP A 259 -8.16 44.54 4.84
N SER A 260 -8.67 44.69 3.64
CA SER A 260 -10.02 45.15 3.32
C SER A 260 -10.57 44.59 1.99
N ASN A 261 -9.74 44.05 1.09
CA ASN A 261 -10.14 43.73 -0.29
C ASN A 261 -9.89 42.24 -0.62
N TYR A 262 -10.90 41.60 -1.23
CA TYR A 262 -10.79 40.21 -1.70
C TYR A 262 -10.49 40.16 -3.19
N VAL A 263 -9.56 39.31 -3.59
CA VAL A 263 -9.14 39.18 -4.99
C VAL A 263 -9.34 37.73 -5.45
N TYR A 264 -10.13 37.56 -6.50
CA TYR A 264 -10.44 36.29 -7.15
C TYR A 264 -9.87 36.27 -8.57
N THR A 265 -9.45 35.11 -9.03
CA THR A 265 -8.94 34.93 -10.40
C THR A 265 -9.57 33.68 -11.00
N LEU A 266 -10.43 33.86 -11.99
CA LEU A 266 -11.31 32.83 -12.54
C LEU A 266 -11.23 32.76 -14.06
N GLN A 267 -11.60 31.62 -14.63
CA GLN A 267 -11.75 31.47 -16.08
C GLN A 267 -13.21 31.63 -16.48
N ALA A 268 -13.47 32.56 -17.40
CA ALA A 268 -14.82 33.01 -17.79
C ALA A 268 -15.68 31.90 -18.39
N ASP A 269 -15.06 31.00 -19.16
CA ASP A 269 -15.68 29.86 -19.84
C ASP A 269 -15.99 28.68 -18.91
N LEU A 270 -15.41 28.68 -17.70
CA LEU A 270 -15.54 27.59 -16.73
C LEU A 270 -16.47 27.90 -15.55
N ILE A 271 -16.99 29.13 -15.45
CA ILE A 271 -17.84 29.56 -14.32
C ILE A 271 -19.18 28.80 -14.22
N GLU A 272 -19.64 28.18 -15.31
CA GLU A 272 -20.90 27.41 -15.37
C GLU A 272 -20.69 25.90 -15.31
N LYS A 273 -19.42 25.44 -15.33
CA LYS A 273 -19.11 24.02 -15.32
C LYS A 273 -19.20 23.47 -13.90
N THR A 274 -20.19 22.63 -13.65
CA THR A 274 -20.41 22.01 -12.33
C THR A 274 -19.13 21.34 -11.83
N TYR A 275 -18.73 21.66 -10.59
CA TYR A 275 -17.52 21.19 -9.91
C TYR A 275 -16.18 21.76 -10.42
N ASP A 276 -16.19 22.71 -11.36
CA ASP A 276 -14.99 23.46 -11.70
C ASP A 276 -14.64 24.46 -10.59
N LYS A 277 -13.34 24.70 -10.39
CA LYS A 277 -12.85 25.66 -9.41
C LYS A 277 -13.36 27.08 -9.68
N SER A 278 -13.39 27.49 -10.95
CA SER A 278 -13.89 28.81 -11.36
C SER A 278 -15.38 28.96 -11.03
N ALA A 279 -16.16 27.89 -11.12
CA ALA A 279 -17.57 27.89 -10.74
C ALA A 279 -17.76 28.00 -9.22
N VAL A 280 -16.96 27.29 -8.42
CA VAL A 280 -17.02 27.38 -6.94
C VAL A 280 -16.64 28.79 -6.45
N GLU A 281 -15.57 29.36 -7.00
CA GLU A 281 -15.14 30.72 -6.69
C GLU A 281 -16.19 31.75 -7.12
N TRP A 282 -16.80 31.55 -8.29
CA TRP A 282 -17.91 32.38 -8.77
C TRP A 282 -19.11 32.40 -7.81
N TYR A 283 -19.56 31.23 -7.33
CA TYR A 283 -20.63 31.18 -6.32
C TYR A 283 -20.23 31.83 -4.99
N SER A 284 -18.96 31.75 -4.61
CA SER A 284 -18.46 32.46 -3.43
C SER A 284 -18.57 33.97 -3.61
N ILE A 285 -18.18 34.52 -4.75
CA ILE A 285 -18.31 35.95 -5.07
C ILE A 285 -19.77 36.39 -4.98
N LEU A 286 -20.69 35.63 -5.61
CA LEU A 286 -22.12 35.93 -5.55
C LEU A 286 -22.67 35.95 -4.11
N ALA A 287 -22.25 35.01 -3.27
CA ALA A 287 -22.65 34.97 -1.86
C ALA A 287 -22.12 36.18 -1.07
N HIS A 288 -20.89 36.62 -1.33
CA HIS A 288 -20.32 37.82 -0.68
C HIS A 288 -21.00 39.10 -1.14
N LEU A 289 -21.44 39.20 -2.39
CA LEU A 289 -22.19 40.35 -2.88
C LEU A 289 -23.61 40.45 -2.27
N GLN A 290 -24.16 39.34 -1.76
CA GLN A 290 -25.43 39.35 -1.03
C GLN A 290 -25.32 39.89 0.40
N THR A 291 -24.13 39.91 1.01
CA THR A 291 -23.96 40.35 2.40
C THR A 291 -23.88 41.86 2.56
N ASN A 292 -23.86 42.62 1.46
CA ASN A 292 -23.78 44.10 1.41
C ASN A 292 -22.57 44.71 2.13
N GLU A 293 -21.54 43.92 2.41
CA GLU A 293 -20.32 44.41 3.05
C GLU A 293 -19.34 45.08 2.09
N TYR A 294 -19.60 44.97 0.78
CA TYR A 294 -18.72 45.48 -0.28
C TYR A 294 -19.43 46.58 -1.05
N THR A 295 -18.81 47.75 -1.14
CA THR A 295 -19.35 48.89 -1.88
C THR A 295 -18.90 48.92 -3.34
N LYS A 296 -17.76 48.30 -3.68
CA LYS A 296 -17.17 48.36 -5.02
C LYS A 296 -16.62 47.02 -5.50
N VAL A 297 -16.86 46.72 -6.78
CA VAL A 297 -16.37 45.51 -7.45
C VAL A 297 -15.61 45.92 -8.70
N LEU A 298 -14.29 45.69 -8.72
CA LEU A 298 -13.49 45.87 -9.93
C LEU A 298 -13.35 44.55 -10.68
N VAL A 299 -13.69 44.57 -11.96
CA VAL A 299 -13.55 43.44 -12.87
C VAL A 299 -12.46 43.77 -13.89
N LEU A 300 -11.32 43.09 -13.76
CA LEU A 300 -10.22 43.14 -14.70
C LEU A 300 -10.40 42.02 -15.74
N TYR A 301 -10.39 42.36 -17.02
CA TYR A 301 -10.56 41.40 -18.12
C TYR A 301 -9.63 41.69 -19.30
N ASN A 302 -9.37 40.66 -20.11
CA ASN A 302 -8.65 40.77 -21.38
C ASN A 302 -9.55 40.29 -22.53
N ASP A 303 -10.02 41.23 -23.33
CA ASP A 303 -10.84 41.05 -24.53
C ASP A 303 -12.21 40.34 -24.33
N ALA A 304 -13.01 40.30 -25.41
CA ALA A 304 -14.48 40.31 -25.51
C ALA A 304 -15.37 39.26 -24.76
N GLU A 305 -14.87 38.42 -23.85
CA GLU A 305 -15.68 37.37 -23.17
C GLU A 305 -16.15 37.74 -21.74
N ALA A 306 -15.91 38.96 -21.27
CA ALA A 306 -16.40 39.42 -19.97
C ALA A 306 -17.92 39.71 -19.93
N ALA A 307 -18.61 39.73 -21.08
CA ALA A 307 -20.01 40.15 -21.17
C ALA A 307 -20.94 39.30 -20.27
N ASN A 308 -20.77 37.98 -20.23
CA ASN A 308 -21.58 37.07 -19.42
C ASN A 308 -21.37 37.30 -17.91
N VAL A 309 -20.11 37.50 -17.50
CA VAL A 309 -19.75 37.80 -16.10
C VAL A 309 -20.33 39.15 -15.67
N VAL A 310 -20.21 40.17 -16.52
CA VAL A 310 -20.74 41.52 -16.26
C VAL A 310 -22.26 41.54 -16.19
N GLU A 311 -22.94 40.83 -17.08
CA GLU A 311 -24.40 40.73 -17.08
C GLU A 311 -24.93 40.12 -15.78
N LYS A 312 -24.27 39.08 -15.27
CA LYS A 312 -24.63 38.46 -13.99
C LYS A 312 -24.32 39.36 -12.79
N LEU A 313 -23.22 40.11 -12.81
CA LEU A 313 -22.91 41.06 -11.73
C LEU A 313 -23.87 42.26 -11.72
N LYS A 314 -24.40 42.69 -12.86
CA LYS A 314 -25.40 43.78 -12.94
C LYS A 314 -26.70 43.50 -12.18
N GLN A 315 -26.95 42.25 -11.77
CA GLN A 315 -28.09 41.90 -10.92
C GLN A 315 -27.96 42.46 -9.49
N PHE A 316 -26.74 42.88 -9.10
CA PHE A 316 -26.43 43.44 -7.78
C PHE A 316 -26.36 44.98 -7.88
N TYR A 317 -27.48 45.65 -7.63
CA TYR A 317 -27.63 47.10 -7.78
C TYR A 317 -27.02 47.94 -6.66
N GLN A 318 -26.54 47.30 -5.59
CA GLN A 318 -26.08 47.99 -4.38
C GLN A 318 -24.57 48.25 -4.40
N GLN A 319 -23.86 47.77 -5.43
CA GLN A 319 -22.42 47.86 -5.58
C GLN A 319 -22.03 48.61 -6.85
N GLU A 320 -20.98 49.43 -6.76
CA GLU A 320 -20.37 50.06 -7.94
C GLU A 320 -19.51 49.03 -8.69
N ILE A 321 -19.90 48.67 -9.91
CA ILE A 321 -19.13 47.73 -10.75
C ILE A 321 -18.25 48.53 -11.71
N VAL A 322 -16.94 48.41 -11.56
CA VAL A 322 -15.95 49.08 -12.41
C VAL A 322 -15.25 48.07 -13.31
N LEU A 323 -15.22 48.36 -14.60
CA LEU A 323 -14.63 47.52 -15.63
C LEU A 323 -13.30 48.11 -16.08
N LEU A 324 -12.23 47.32 -16.03
CA LEU A 324 -10.90 47.72 -16.49
C LEU A 324 -10.32 46.64 -17.41
N SER A 325 -9.74 47.08 -18.52
CA SER A 325 -8.96 46.20 -19.39
C SER A 325 -7.57 45.98 -18.78
N ASP A 326 -7.12 44.73 -18.72
CA ASP A 326 -5.77 44.36 -18.30
C ASP A 326 -5.16 43.37 -19.30
N ASP A 327 -4.32 43.90 -20.19
CA ASP A 327 -3.68 43.15 -21.27
C ASP A 327 -2.63 42.14 -20.75
N THR A 328 -2.33 42.14 -19.44
CA THR A 328 -1.43 41.14 -18.82
C THR A 328 -2.14 39.84 -18.44
N LEU A 329 -3.48 39.82 -18.44
CA LEU A 329 -4.26 38.62 -18.14
C LEU A 329 -4.22 37.65 -19.33
N LYS A 330 -4.24 36.34 -19.04
CA LYS A 330 -4.35 35.32 -20.10
C LYS A 330 -5.73 35.41 -20.77
N LYS A 331 -5.82 34.95 -22.01
CA LYS A 331 -7.10 34.81 -22.73
C LYS A 331 -8.12 34.06 -21.85
N ASN A 332 -9.34 34.60 -21.72
CA ASN A 332 -10.46 34.07 -20.91
C ASN A 332 -10.25 34.10 -19.40
N GLN A 333 -9.18 34.71 -18.91
CA GLN A 333 -8.95 34.93 -17.49
C GLN A 333 -9.57 36.26 -17.06
N ILE A 334 -10.34 36.22 -15.98
CA ILE A 334 -10.94 37.40 -15.34
C ILE A 334 -10.44 37.47 -13.90
N LYS A 335 -10.15 38.68 -13.43
CA LYS A 335 -9.79 38.93 -12.04
C LYS A 335 -10.80 39.87 -11.41
N ILE A 336 -11.42 39.45 -10.32
CA ILE A 336 -12.45 40.20 -9.61
C ILE A 336 -11.88 40.66 -8.27
N ILE A 337 -11.97 41.96 -8.02
CA ILE A 337 -11.53 42.59 -6.78
C ILE A 337 -12.78 43.15 -6.09
N MET A 338 -13.09 42.67 -4.90
CA MET A 338 -14.16 43.22 -4.07
C MET A 338 -13.56 44.11 -2.99
N GLU A 339 -14.00 45.36 -2.95
CA GLU A 339 -13.55 46.40 -2.03
C GLU A 339 -14.71 46.76 -1.09
N LYS A 340 -14.40 46.83 0.21
CA LYS A 340 -15.36 47.15 1.26
C LYS A 340 -15.77 48.60 1.23
#